data_AF-A0A3A5VF67-F1
#
_entry.id   AF-A0A3A5VF67-F1
#
_cell.length_a   1.000
_cell.length_b   1.000
_cell.length_c   1.000
_cell.angle_alpha   90.00
_cell.angle_beta   90.00
_cell.angle_gamma   90.00
#
_symmetry.space_group_name_H-M   'P 1'
#
loop_
_entity.id
_entity.type
_entity.pdbx_description
1 polymer ?
#
loop_
_entity_poly.entity_id
_entity_poly.type
_entity_poly.pdbx_seq_one_letter_code
_entity_poly.pdbx_strand_id
1 'polypeptide(L)'
;MKKTVLRNGRVSPILEWVYTEVQSQEASREFVAWKTLSRWMRHLEGRGELIRIARPVDVVYEAGAIADLLVKNDGPAVVFEQPRLADGSISSIPLAMNLFGSHDRTLRALGAQHETSVGDRMVAMMKPDIGAMVKRPWLALPLARDAFAMPPRKKRKGKSQRVRLPLDLTKLPIPKTWPMDGGHFVT
;
A
#
# COMPACT_ATOMS: atom_id res chain seq x y z
N MET A 1 -16.61 -25.78 21.47
CA MET A 1 -17.75 -26.42 20.77
C MET A 1 -17.53 -26.20 19.27
N LYS A 2 -17.28 -27.14 18.35
CA LYS A 2 -16.93 -28.56 18.33
C LYS A 2 -15.78 -28.68 17.30
N LYS A 3 -14.70 -29.40 17.62
CA LYS A 3 -13.64 -29.78 16.67
C LYS A 3 -14.22 -30.87 15.74
N THR A 4 -14.46 -30.58 14.48
CA THR A 4 -14.72 -31.62 13.48
C THR A 4 -13.39 -32.01 12.86
N VAL A 5 -12.63 -32.85 13.58
CA VAL A 5 -11.48 -33.56 13.02
C VAL A 5 -12.03 -34.83 12.39
N LEU A 6 -11.97 -34.91 11.06
CA LEU A 6 -12.26 -36.15 10.35
C LEU A 6 -11.18 -37.18 10.69
N ARG A 7 -11.63 -38.38 11.07
CA ARG A 7 -10.85 -39.42 11.76
C ARG A 7 -9.78 -40.13 10.90
N ASN A 8 -9.55 -39.71 9.66
CA ASN A 8 -8.72 -40.43 8.69
C ASN A 8 -7.69 -39.56 7.93
N GLY A 9 -7.29 -38.40 8.46
CA GLY A 9 -6.20 -37.60 7.87
C GLY A 9 -6.47 -37.03 6.47
N ARG A 10 -7.71 -37.12 5.96
CA ARG A 10 -8.13 -36.47 4.72
C ARG A 10 -8.79 -35.12 5.02
N VAL A 11 -8.26 -34.09 4.37
CA VAL A 11 -8.78 -32.71 4.38
C VAL A 11 -10.11 -32.70 3.59
N SER A 12 -11.05 -31.84 3.98
CA SER A 12 -12.37 -31.74 3.31
C SER A 12 -12.21 -31.45 1.81
N PRO A 13 -13.00 -32.07 0.90
CA PRO A 13 -12.91 -31.82 -0.54
C PRO A 13 -13.09 -30.35 -0.92
N ILE A 14 -13.87 -29.60 -0.13
CA ILE A 14 -14.08 -28.16 -0.33
C ILE A 14 -12.79 -27.37 -0.05
N LEU A 15 -12.02 -27.77 0.96
CA LEU A 15 -10.73 -27.16 1.25
C LEU A 15 -9.70 -27.54 0.17
N GLU A 16 -9.71 -28.78 -0.31
CA GLU A 16 -8.80 -29.22 -1.38
C GLU A 16 -9.07 -28.47 -2.70
N TRP A 17 -10.34 -28.21 -3.02
CA TRP A 17 -10.75 -27.36 -4.15
C TRP A 17 -10.30 -25.90 -3.99
N VAL A 18 -10.57 -25.28 -2.84
CA VAL A 18 -10.15 -23.90 -2.55
C VAL A 18 -8.62 -23.76 -2.63
N TYR A 19 -7.86 -24.73 -2.10
CA TYR A 19 -6.40 -24.72 -2.16
C TYR A 19 -5.84 -24.87 -3.58
N THR A 20 -6.47 -25.70 -4.41
CA THR A 20 -6.01 -25.97 -5.78
C THR A 20 -6.26 -24.77 -6.71
N GLU A 21 -7.38 -24.07 -6.53
CA GLU A 21 -7.76 -22.94 -7.36
C GLU A 21 -6.88 -21.71 -7.09
N VAL A 22 -6.61 -21.42 -5.80
CA VAL A 22 -5.71 -20.33 -5.36
C VAL A 22 -4.28 -20.51 -5.92
N GLN A 23 -3.75 -21.74 -5.90
CA GLN A 23 -2.39 -22.02 -6.40
C GLN A 23 -2.25 -21.87 -7.93
N SER A 24 -3.34 -22.03 -8.69
CA SER A 24 -3.30 -21.96 -10.16
C SER A 24 -3.20 -20.53 -10.70
N GLN A 25 -3.69 -19.54 -9.95
CA GLN A 25 -3.74 -18.14 -10.36
C GLN A 25 -2.49 -17.33 -9.94
N GLU A 26 -1.69 -17.82 -8.99
CA GLU A 26 -0.53 -17.12 -8.43
C GLU A 26 0.78 -17.25 -9.23
N ALA A 27 0.83 -18.12 -10.23
CA ALA A 27 2.09 -18.51 -10.90
C ALA A 27 2.76 -17.39 -11.73
N SER A 28 2.13 -16.22 -11.89
CA SER A 28 2.71 -15.10 -12.64
C SER A 28 2.49 -13.74 -11.96
N ARG A 29 3.36 -13.33 -11.02
CA ARG A 29 3.68 -11.91 -10.80
C ARG A 29 4.88 -11.70 -9.88
N GLU A 30 5.76 -10.79 -10.28
CA GLU A 30 6.87 -10.29 -9.47
C GLU A 30 6.34 -9.52 -8.23
N PHE A 31 6.79 -9.94 -7.05
CA PHE A 31 7.32 -9.17 -5.90
C PHE A 31 6.71 -7.80 -5.52
N VAL A 32 6.61 -7.54 -4.19
CA VAL A 32 6.36 -6.23 -3.53
C VAL A 32 6.17 -5.09 -4.52
N ALA A 33 4.91 -4.77 -4.85
CA ALA A 33 4.58 -4.07 -6.09
C ALA A 33 5.41 -2.80 -6.33
N TRP A 34 5.75 -2.07 -5.25
CA TRP A 34 6.53 -0.85 -5.34
C TRP A 34 7.64 -0.79 -4.28
N LYS A 35 8.90 -0.69 -4.73
CA LYS A 35 10.07 -0.56 -3.85
C LYS A 35 10.21 0.81 -3.19
N THR A 36 9.58 1.85 -3.73
CA THR A 36 9.68 3.24 -3.26
C THR A 36 8.43 4.03 -3.67
N LEU A 37 8.02 5.00 -2.85
CA LEU A 37 6.92 5.92 -3.16
C LEU A 37 7.11 6.66 -4.49
N SER A 38 8.31 7.10 -4.83
CA SER A 38 8.59 7.79 -6.10
C SER A 38 8.38 6.90 -7.34
N ARG A 39 8.47 5.57 -7.19
CA ARG A 39 8.15 4.63 -8.29
C ARG A 39 6.63 4.48 -8.43
N TRP A 40 5.93 4.44 -7.30
CA TRP A 40 4.47 4.43 -7.27
C TRP A 40 3.87 5.69 -7.89
N MET A 41 4.32 6.88 -7.48
CA MET A 41 3.81 8.13 -8.05
C MET A 41 4.04 8.24 -9.56
N ARG A 42 5.21 7.80 -10.06
CA ARG A 42 5.47 7.75 -11.51
C ARG A 42 4.57 6.76 -12.25
N HIS A 43 4.19 5.66 -11.61
CA HIS A 43 3.21 4.72 -12.16
C HIS A 43 1.83 5.37 -12.30
N LEU A 44 1.39 6.12 -11.28
CA LEU A 44 0.12 6.87 -11.34
C LEU A 44 0.17 7.95 -12.43
N GLU A 45 1.26 8.73 -12.48
CA GLU A 45 1.46 9.80 -13.48
C GLU A 45 1.45 9.24 -14.91
N GLY A 46 2.16 8.13 -15.16
CA GLY A 46 2.16 7.46 -16.46
C GLY A 46 0.82 6.86 -16.89
N ARG A 47 -0.14 6.74 -15.95
CA ARG A 47 -1.52 6.30 -16.23
C ARG A 47 -2.54 7.44 -16.24
N GLY A 48 -2.11 8.69 -16.04
CA GLY A 48 -3.02 9.83 -15.88
C GLY A 48 -3.81 9.82 -14.57
N GLU A 49 -3.39 9.03 -13.58
CA GLU A 49 -4.05 8.87 -12.28
C GLU A 49 -3.44 9.76 -11.19
N LEU A 50 -2.54 10.68 -11.57
CA LEU A 50 -1.93 11.67 -10.70
C LEU A 50 -2.05 13.04 -11.36
N ILE A 51 -2.63 13.99 -10.64
CA ILE A 51 -2.66 15.40 -11.05
C ILE A 51 -1.73 16.23 -10.17
N ARG A 52 -1.19 17.30 -10.74
CA ARG A 52 -0.35 18.28 -10.04
C ARG A 52 -1.06 19.62 -10.02
N ILE A 53 -1.24 20.19 -8.83
CA ILE A 53 -1.80 21.53 -8.66
C ILE A 53 -0.63 22.46 -8.36
N ALA A 54 -0.29 23.28 -9.36
CA ALA A 54 0.86 24.17 -9.32
C ALA A 54 0.59 25.47 -8.54
N ARG A 55 -0.68 25.91 -8.46
CA ARG A 55 -1.02 27.12 -7.69
C ARG A 55 -0.83 26.90 -6.18
N PRO A 56 -0.63 27.97 -5.39
CA PRO A 56 -0.73 27.89 -3.95
C PRO A 56 -2.05 27.29 -3.48
N VAL A 57 -1.98 26.35 -2.53
CA VAL A 57 -3.15 25.70 -1.89
C VAL A 57 -2.96 25.69 -0.38
N ASP A 58 -3.95 26.17 0.36
CA ASP A 58 -3.87 26.26 1.80
C ASP A 58 -3.95 24.87 2.46
N VAL A 59 -3.03 24.58 3.38
CA VAL A 59 -3.05 23.33 4.15
C VAL A 59 -4.19 23.32 5.18
N VAL A 60 -4.75 24.48 5.48
CA VAL A 60 -5.91 24.65 6.33
C VAL A 60 -7.16 24.57 5.47
N TYR A 61 -7.87 23.45 5.58
CA TYR A 61 -9.14 23.10 4.93
C TYR A 61 -9.09 22.91 3.40
N GLU A 62 -8.39 23.75 2.64
CA GLU A 62 -8.47 23.73 1.18
C GLU A 62 -7.90 22.43 0.57
N ALA A 63 -6.67 22.05 0.92
CA ALA A 63 -6.08 20.80 0.45
C ALA A 63 -6.93 19.58 0.85
N GLY A 64 -7.48 19.60 2.06
CA GLY A 64 -8.40 18.59 2.58
C GLY A 64 -9.69 18.49 1.77
N ALA A 65 -10.33 19.63 1.48
CA ALA A 65 -11.56 19.69 0.70
C ALA A 65 -11.36 19.21 -0.75
N ILE A 66 -10.24 19.57 -1.37
CA ILE A 66 -9.88 19.08 -2.71
C ILE A 66 -9.69 17.55 -2.66
N ALA A 67 -8.94 17.04 -1.68
CA ALA A 67 -8.72 15.61 -1.54
C ALA A 67 -10.03 14.84 -1.27
N ASP A 68 -10.90 15.37 -0.41
CA ASP A 68 -12.22 14.79 -0.11
C ASP A 68 -13.11 14.73 -1.36
N LEU A 69 -13.14 15.80 -2.16
CA LEU A 69 -13.85 15.82 -3.43
C LEU A 69 -13.31 14.75 -4.39
N LEU A 70 -11.98 14.62 -4.50
CA LEU A 70 -11.36 13.62 -5.37
C LEU A 70 -11.70 12.20 -4.90
N VAL A 71 -11.62 11.91 -3.59
CA VAL A 71 -11.98 10.59 -3.04
C VAL A 71 -13.44 10.25 -3.36
N LYS A 72 -14.36 11.18 -3.11
CA LYS A 72 -15.81 10.96 -3.28
C LYS A 72 -16.27 10.78 -4.73
N ASN A 73 -15.42 11.13 -5.70
CA ASN A 73 -15.72 11.06 -7.12
C ASN A 73 -14.77 10.11 -7.87
N ASP A 74 -14.14 9.15 -7.17
CA ASP A 74 -13.16 8.22 -7.76
C ASP A 74 -12.03 8.92 -8.55
N GLY A 75 -11.69 10.14 -8.12
CA GLY A 75 -10.75 11.03 -8.77
C GLY A 75 -9.28 10.61 -8.63
N PRO A 76 -8.38 11.25 -9.40
CA PRO A 76 -6.95 10.96 -9.38
C PRO A 76 -6.31 11.27 -8.02
N ALA A 77 -5.10 10.74 -7.83
CA ALA A 77 -4.21 11.19 -6.77
C ALA A 77 -3.79 12.64 -7.05
N VAL A 78 -3.41 13.39 -6.02
CA VAL A 78 -3.07 14.81 -6.18
C VAL A 78 -1.75 15.13 -5.48
N VAL A 79 -0.93 15.94 -6.14
CA VAL A 79 0.24 16.60 -5.55
C VAL A 79 0.01 18.12 -5.60
N PHE A 80 0.02 18.74 -4.43
CA PHE A 80 0.05 20.19 -4.28
C PHE A 80 1.51 20.65 -4.25
N GLU A 81 1.93 21.38 -5.28
CA GLU A 81 3.34 21.77 -5.43
C GLU A 81 3.71 22.96 -4.57
N GLN A 82 2.73 23.80 -4.22
CA GLN A 82 2.91 24.98 -3.38
C GLN A 82 1.93 24.97 -2.19
N PRO A 83 2.08 24.07 -1.20
CA PRO A 83 1.24 24.10 -0.02
C PRO A 83 1.52 25.37 0.79
N ARG A 84 0.50 26.18 1.04
CA ARG A 84 0.58 27.38 1.89
C ARG A 84 0.32 26.97 3.34
N LEU A 85 1.30 27.24 4.18
CA LEU A 85 1.29 26.93 5.60
C LEU A 85 0.40 27.91 6.37
N ALA A 86 0.12 27.60 7.64
CA ALA A 86 -0.73 28.43 8.50
C ALA A 86 -0.16 29.84 8.75
N ASP A 87 1.17 30.01 8.65
CA ASP A 87 1.85 31.32 8.73
C ASP A 87 1.82 32.11 7.41
N GLY A 88 1.15 31.58 6.38
CA GLY A 88 1.03 32.18 5.05
C GLY A 88 2.22 31.89 4.12
N SER A 89 3.30 31.27 4.61
CA SER A 89 4.46 30.92 3.79
C SER A 89 4.20 29.69 2.91
N ILE A 90 4.93 29.58 1.80
CA ILE A 90 4.87 28.39 0.92
C ILE A 90 5.89 27.36 1.41
N SER A 91 5.42 26.13 1.63
CA SER A 91 6.30 25.02 1.98
C SER A 91 7.20 24.65 0.82
N SER A 92 8.48 24.40 1.10
CA SER A 92 9.41 23.82 0.12
C SER A 92 9.17 22.32 -0.12
N ILE A 93 8.29 21.70 0.68
CA ILE A 93 7.93 20.29 0.59
C ILE A 93 6.53 20.20 -0.01
N PRO A 94 6.35 19.54 -1.17
CA PRO A 94 5.03 19.29 -1.74
C PRO A 94 4.18 18.40 -0.85
N LEU A 95 2.85 18.60 -0.89
CA LEU A 95 1.88 17.76 -0.20
C LEU A 95 1.23 16.80 -1.20
N ALA A 96 1.33 15.49 -0.96
CA ALA A 96 0.66 14.48 -1.79
C ALA A 96 -0.51 13.87 -1.01
N MET A 97 -1.67 13.77 -1.66
CA MET A 97 -2.90 13.22 -1.07
C MET A 97 -3.58 12.27 -2.06
N ASN A 98 -4.53 11.48 -1.54
CA ASN A 98 -5.34 10.57 -2.32
C ASN A 98 -4.54 9.49 -3.12
N LEU A 99 -3.34 9.14 -2.66
CA LEU A 99 -2.43 8.23 -3.37
C LEU A 99 -2.97 6.80 -3.53
N PHE A 100 -3.93 6.42 -2.67
CA PHE A 100 -4.56 5.10 -2.63
C PHE A 100 -6.10 5.21 -2.65
N GLY A 101 -6.62 6.31 -3.23
CA GLY A 101 -8.01 6.74 -3.11
C GLY A 101 -9.12 5.84 -3.65
N SER A 102 -8.76 4.77 -4.36
CA SER A 102 -9.72 3.90 -5.05
C SER A 102 -9.31 2.45 -4.84
N HIS A 103 -10.29 1.54 -4.87
CA HIS A 103 -10.07 0.11 -4.66
C HIS A 103 -8.98 -0.47 -5.59
N ASP A 104 -9.08 -0.25 -6.91
CA ASP A 104 -8.10 -0.74 -7.88
C ASP A 104 -6.67 -0.22 -7.61
N ARG A 105 -6.56 1.07 -7.29
CA ARG A 105 -5.28 1.72 -6.98
C ARG A 105 -4.65 1.14 -5.71
N THR A 106 -5.45 0.78 -4.72
CA THR A 106 -5.00 0.08 -3.50
C THR A 106 -4.53 -1.35 -3.81
N LEU A 107 -5.30 -2.13 -4.59
CA LEU A 107 -4.88 -3.47 -5.01
C LEU A 107 -3.55 -3.43 -5.77
N ARG A 108 -3.39 -2.50 -6.70
CA ARG A 108 -2.11 -2.28 -7.42
C ARG A 108 -0.97 -1.82 -6.52
N ALA A 109 -1.24 -0.98 -5.52
CA ALA A 109 -0.23 -0.56 -4.56
C ALA A 109 0.29 -1.76 -3.73
N LEU A 110 -0.60 -2.70 -3.41
CA LEU A 110 -0.28 -3.91 -2.66
C LEU A 110 0.27 -5.03 -3.55
N GLY A 111 0.08 -4.94 -4.88
CA GLY A 111 0.38 -6.05 -5.81
C GLY A 111 -0.59 -7.20 -5.69
N ALA A 112 -1.79 -6.93 -5.20
CA ALA A 112 -2.87 -7.89 -5.02
C ALA A 112 -3.77 -7.96 -6.26
N GLN A 113 -4.38 -9.12 -6.50
CA GLN A 113 -5.41 -9.27 -7.54
C GLN A 113 -6.82 -9.07 -7.00
N HIS A 114 -7.03 -9.41 -5.72
CA HIS A 114 -8.27 -9.23 -4.98
C HIS A 114 -7.96 -8.94 -3.50
N GLU A 115 -8.99 -8.60 -2.75
CA GLU A 115 -8.89 -8.09 -1.37
C GLU A 115 -8.19 -9.07 -0.42
N THR A 116 -8.39 -10.37 -0.60
CA THR A 116 -7.83 -11.41 0.27
C THR A 116 -6.43 -11.87 -0.14
N SER A 117 -5.91 -11.48 -1.32
CA SER A 117 -4.69 -12.08 -1.89
C SER A 117 -3.49 -12.03 -0.92
N VAL A 118 -3.35 -10.95 -0.15
CA VAL A 118 -2.24 -10.81 0.81
C VAL A 118 -2.40 -11.79 1.98
N GLY A 119 -3.61 -11.93 2.50
CA GLY A 119 -3.91 -12.86 3.60
C GLY A 119 -3.77 -14.30 3.17
N ASP A 120 -4.27 -14.65 1.98
CA ASP A 120 -4.16 -15.98 1.41
C ASP A 120 -2.68 -16.40 1.24
N ARG A 121 -1.84 -15.48 0.75
CA ARG A 121 -0.39 -15.69 0.65
C ARG A 121 0.29 -15.87 2.01
N MET A 122 -0.13 -15.11 3.03
CA MET A 122 0.38 -15.30 4.39
C MET A 122 -0.01 -16.67 4.97
N VAL A 123 -1.25 -17.10 4.76
CA VAL A 123 -1.73 -18.42 5.20
C VAL A 123 -0.96 -19.53 4.49
N ALA A 124 -0.75 -19.42 3.18
CA ALA A 124 0.03 -20.38 2.40
C ALA A 124 1.48 -20.52 2.92
N MET A 125 2.10 -19.42 3.36
CA MET A 125 3.44 -19.45 3.96
C MET A 125 3.46 -20.11 5.34
N MET A 126 2.42 -19.92 6.17
CA MET A 126 2.34 -20.50 7.51
C MET A 126 2.01 -22.00 7.51
N LYS A 127 1.24 -22.46 6.51
CA LYS A 127 0.83 -23.86 6.36
C LYS A 127 1.11 -24.36 4.94
N PRO A 128 2.39 -24.58 4.59
CA PRO A 128 2.74 -25.08 3.28
C PRO A 128 2.18 -26.51 3.08
N ASP A 129 1.59 -26.78 1.92
CA ASP A 129 1.19 -28.14 1.53
C ASP A 129 2.43 -28.97 1.15
N ILE A 130 2.96 -29.69 2.13
CA ILE A 130 4.16 -30.52 1.98
C ILE A 130 3.93 -31.63 0.93
N GLY A 131 2.72 -32.19 0.85
CA GLY A 131 2.42 -33.29 -0.08
C GLY A 131 2.45 -32.85 -1.55
N ALA A 132 1.89 -31.67 -1.84
CA ALA A 132 1.94 -31.07 -3.17
C ALA A 132 3.37 -30.64 -3.54
N MET A 133 4.14 -30.09 -2.60
CA MET A 133 5.51 -29.62 -2.84
C MET A 133 6.50 -30.75 -3.12
N VAL A 134 6.37 -31.90 -2.45
CA VAL A 134 7.22 -33.07 -2.72
C VAL A 134 6.98 -33.61 -4.13
N LYS A 135 5.73 -33.59 -4.61
CA LYS A 135 5.39 -34.02 -5.98
C LYS A 135 5.77 -33.00 -7.05
N ARG A 136 5.79 -31.70 -6.71
CA ARG A 136 6.04 -30.59 -7.63
C ARG A 136 6.92 -29.51 -6.97
N PRO A 137 8.24 -29.74 -6.87
CA PRO A 137 9.14 -28.86 -6.12
C PRO A 137 9.26 -27.44 -6.68
N TRP A 138 8.97 -27.23 -7.97
CA TRP A 138 8.95 -25.88 -8.56
C TRP A 138 7.83 -24.99 -8.01
N LEU A 139 6.72 -25.56 -7.52
CA LEU A 139 5.64 -24.80 -6.87
C LEU A 139 6.05 -24.27 -5.49
N ALA A 140 7.04 -24.90 -4.85
CA ALA A 140 7.56 -24.47 -3.56
C ALA A 140 8.51 -23.27 -3.67
N LEU A 141 9.10 -23.03 -4.85
CA LEU A 141 10.15 -22.04 -5.06
C LEU A 141 9.67 -20.58 -4.84
N PRO A 142 8.52 -20.15 -5.37
CA PRO A 142 7.99 -18.81 -5.12
C PRO A 142 7.67 -18.59 -3.62
N LEU A 143 7.05 -19.58 -2.98
CA LEU A 143 6.69 -19.52 -1.56
C LEU A 143 7.92 -19.43 -0.66
N ALA A 144 8.95 -20.22 -0.95
CA ALA A 144 10.23 -20.15 -0.23
C ALA A 144 10.88 -18.77 -0.40
N ARG A 145 10.90 -18.24 -1.63
CA ARG A 145 11.45 -16.91 -1.93
C ARG A 145 10.71 -15.81 -1.15
N ASP A 146 9.40 -15.91 -1.01
CA ASP A 146 8.59 -14.97 -0.24
C ASP A 146 8.87 -15.04 1.26
N ALA A 147 8.96 -16.25 1.81
CA ALA A 147 9.31 -16.45 3.21
C ALA A 147 10.69 -15.86 3.52
N PHE A 148 11.68 -16.05 2.63
CA PHE A 148 13.01 -15.44 2.78
C PHE A 148 13.01 -13.91 2.60
N ALA A 149 12.05 -13.34 1.88
CA ALA A 149 11.94 -11.90 1.67
C ALA A 149 11.15 -11.17 2.77
N MET A 150 10.41 -11.90 3.61
CA MET A 150 9.59 -11.36 4.69
C MET A 150 10.35 -10.53 5.74
N PRO A 151 11.50 -10.98 6.29
CA PRO A 151 12.22 -10.19 7.28
C PRO A 151 12.79 -8.90 6.66
N PRO A 152 12.56 -7.72 7.28
CA PRO A 152 13.05 -6.46 6.74
C PRO A 152 14.58 -6.41 6.74
N ARG A 153 15.16 -5.97 5.62
CA ARG A 153 16.60 -5.76 5.50
C ARG A 153 17.02 -4.49 6.24
N LYS A 154 17.80 -4.65 7.32
CA LYS A 154 18.41 -3.52 8.05
C LYS A 154 19.51 -2.87 7.21
N LYS A 155 19.50 -1.53 7.12
CA LYS A 155 20.51 -0.74 6.41
C LYS A 155 20.98 0.43 7.29
N ARG A 156 22.29 0.71 7.27
CA ARG A 156 22.89 1.83 8.05
C ARG A 156 22.62 3.21 7.42
N LYS A 157 22.49 3.27 6.10
CA LYS A 157 22.27 4.50 5.33
C LYS A 157 21.03 4.35 4.43
N GLY A 158 20.18 5.39 4.37
CA GLY A 158 18.96 5.40 3.56
C GLY A 158 18.66 6.78 2.95
N LYS A 159 17.83 6.83 1.89
CA LYS A 159 17.42 8.10 1.26
C LYS A 159 16.71 9.04 2.25
N SER A 160 15.96 8.48 3.21
CA SER A 160 15.28 9.24 4.27
C SER A 160 16.22 9.99 5.22
N GLN A 161 17.52 9.68 5.23
CA GLN A 161 18.50 10.30 6.13
C GLN A 161 19.32 11.43 5.45
N ARG A 162 19.01 11.77 4.19
CA ARG A 162 19.80 12.73 3.39
C ARG A 162 19.61 14.18 3.82
N VAL A 163 18.43 14.51 4.34
CA VAL A 163 18.07 15.87 4.74
C VAL A 163 17.81 15.86 6.24
N ARG A 164 18.38 16.82 6.95
CA ARG A 164 18.07 17.11 8.35
C ARG A 164 17.42 18.48 8.39
N LEU A 165 16.17 18.51 8.79
CA LEU A 165 15.43 19.75 9.00
C LEU A 165 15.59 20.20 10.45
N PRO A 166 15.47 21.50 10.75
CA PRO A 166 15.30 22.00 12.10
C PRO A 166 14.13 21.29 12.81
N LEU A 167 14.17 21.24 14.14
CA LEU A 167 13.09 20.67 14.96
C LEU A 167 11.91 21.66 15.06
N ASP A 168 11.34 22.00 13.92
CA ASP A 168 10.15 22.85 13.79
C ASP A 168 9.18 22.18 12.80
N LEU A 169 8.16 21.52 13.36
CA LEU A 169 7.15 20.81 12.59
C LEU A 169 6.20 21.76 11.87
N THR A 170 6.14 23.04 12.26
CA THR A 170 5.26 24.03 11.60
C THR A 170 5.69 24.33 10.17
N LYS A 171 6.92 23.96 9.80
CA LYS A 171 7.46 24.08 8.43
C LYS A 171 7.05 22.94 7.50
N LEU A 172 6.46 21.88 8.03
CA LEU A 172 5.90 20.80 7.22
C LEU A 172 4.47 21.14 6.78
N PRO A 173 4.04 20.75 5.57
CA PRO A 173 2.70 21.02 5.06
C PRO A 173 1.67 20.05 5.67
N ILE A 174 1.55 20.06 7.01
CA ILE A 174 0.63 19.19 7.75
C ILE A 174 -0.77 19.76 7.58
N PRO A 175 -1.75 19.02 7.04
CA PRO A 175 -3.09 19.55 6.83
C PRO A 175 -3.89 19.67 8.13
N LYS A 176 -4.75 20.68 8.19
CA LYS A 176 -5.92 20.70 9.07
C LYS A 176 -7.14 20.46 8.20
N THR A 177 -7.77 19.30 8.31
CA THR A 177 -8.73 18.85 7.29
C THR A 177 -10.12 19.41 7.56
N TRP A 178 -10.56 19.40 8.82
CA TRP A 178 -11.91 19.80 9.19
C TRP A 178 -11.92 21.04 10.10
N PRO A 179 -12.93 21.91 10.02
CA PRO A 179 -13.06 23.09 10.88
C PRO A 179 -12.99 22.76 12.38
N MET A 180 -13.62 21.64 12.77
CA MET A 180 -13.71 21.17 14.15
C MET A 180 -12.51 20.33 14.60
N ASP A 181 -11.52 20.11 13.74
CA ASP A 181 -10.27 19.47 14.15
C ASP A 181 -9.57 20.31 15.22
N GLY A 182 -9.06 19.64 16.26
CA GLY A 182 -8.30 20.30 17.34
C GLY A 182 -6.96 20.90 16.90
N GLY A 183 -6.52 20.63 15.67
CA GLY A 183 -5.28 21.14 15.11
C GLY A 183 -4.91 20.47 13.79
N HIS A 184 -3.65 20.60 13.40
CA HIS A 184 -3.07 19.93 12.24
C HIS A 184 -2.69 18.49 12.60
N PHE A 185 -2.92 17.54 11.69
CA PHE A 185 -2.68 16.11 11.95
C PHE A 185 -1.75 15.47 10.92
N VAL A 186 -0.87 14.59 11.40
CA VAL A 186 -0.06 13.69 10.56
C VAL A 186 -0.85 12.40 10.36
N THR A 187 -1.09 12.03 9.09
CA THR A 187 -1.93 10.88 8.69
C THR A 187 -1.23 9.92 7.75
#